data_AF-A0A2D4KGS6-F1
#
_entry.id   AF-A0A2D4KGS6-F1
#
_cell.length_a   1.000
_cell.length_b   1.000
_cell.length_c   1.000
_cell.angle_alpha   90.00
_cell.angle_beta   90.00
_cell.angle_gamma   90.00
#
_symmetry.space_group_name_H-M   'P 1'
#
loop_
_entity.id
_entity.type
_entity.pdbx_description
1 polymer ?
#
loop_
_entity_poly.entity_id
_entity_poly.type
_entity_poly.pdbx_seq_one_letter_code
_entity_poly.pdbx_strand_id
1 'polypeptide(L)'
;KLYGLPKIHKEGTPLRPIVSSIGSPVQNLAKFLAKQLQPYAESITSHVQNTFHFIEIIKKQNLQPNDLLVSFDVISLFTQIPIKEALTAIQNKYNPPKHILDLTNHCLTNTYFIHNGQ
;
A
#
# COMPACT_ATOMS: atom_id res chain seq x y z
N LYS A 1 -11.81 14.23 3.13
CA LYS A 1 -12.36 14.89 1.91
C LYS A 1 -12.16 13.97 0.71
N LEU A 2 -13.18 13.75 -0.12
CA LEU A 2 -13.06 13.00 -1.38
C LEU A 2 -12.86 13.97 -2.56
N TYR A 3 -11.90 13.69 -3.45
CA TYR A 3 -11.68 14.44 -4.69
C TYR A 3 -11.07 13.55 -5.78
N GLY A 4 -11.12 13.97 -7.05
CA GLY A 4 -10.56 13.24 -8.17
C GLY A 4 -9.26 13.87 -8.70
N LEU A 5 -8.25 13.05 -8.97
CA LEU A 5 -7.05 13.48 -9.73
C LEU A 5 -7.12 12.94 -11.16
N PRO A 6 -6.94 13.78 -12.21
CA PRO A 6 -7.00 13.33 -13.60
C PRO A 6 -5.82 12.41 -13.95
N LYS A 7 -6.10 11.27 -14.59
CA LYS A 7 -5.08 10.41 -15.17
C LYS A 7 -4.78 10.89 -16.60
N ILE A 8 -4.02 11.98 -16.73
CA ILE A 8 -3.72 12.66 -18.01
C ILE A 8 -3.01 11.78 -19.07
N HIS A 9 -2.44 10.65 -18.64
CA HIS A 9 -1.76 9.69 -19.51
C HIS A 9 -2.69 8.59 -20.04
N LYS A 10 -4.00 8.65 -19.77
CA LYS A 10 -4.99 7.66 -20.23
C LYS A 10 -6.03 8.34 -21.12
N GLU A 11 -6.49 7.62 -22.14
CA GLU A 11 -7.57 8.06 -23.02
C GLU A 11 -8.82 8.44 -22.21
N GLY A 12 -9.48 9.53 -22.60
CA GLY A 12 -10.64 10.08 -21.89
C GLY A 12 -10.33 10.73 -20.53
N THR A 13 -9.05 10.77 -20.11
CA THR A 13 -8.60 11.40 -18.85
C THR A 13 -9.44 10.99 -17.62
N PRO A 14 -9.59 9.69 -17.32
CA PRO A 14 -10.40 9.25 -16.19
C PRO A 14 -9.86 9.77 -14.85
N LEU A 15 -10.76 10.03 -13.90
CA LEU A 15 -10.39 10.46 -12.56
C LEU A 15 -9.91 9.28 -11.70
N ARG A 16 -8.89 9.51 -10.86
CA ARG A 16 -8.52 8.67 -9.73
C ARG A 16 -9.17 9.25 -8.47
N PRO A 17 -10.12 8.57 -7.82
CA PRO A 17 -10.67 9.03 -6.56
C PRO A 17 -9.60 8.98 -5.47
N ILE A 18 -9.50 10.05 -4.68
CA ILE A 18 -8.59 10.20 -3.55
C ILE A 18 -9.41 10.58 -2.32
N VAL A 19 -9.30 9.75 -1.28
CA VAL A 19 -9.81 10.09 0.05
C VAL A 19 -8.65 10.65 0.86
N SER A 20 -8.72 11.94 1.19
CA SER A 20 -7.82 12.54 2.16
C SER A 20 -8.30 12.25 3.58
N SER A 21 -7.46 11.55 4.33
CA SER A 21 -7.63 11.25 5.76
C SER A 21 -7.12 12.38 6.68
N ILE A 22 -6.68 13.51 6.14
CA ILE A 22 -6.26 14.68 6.94
C ILE A 22 -7.46 15.20 7.73
N GLY A 23 -7.30 15.35 9.04
CA GLY A 23 -8.37 15.76 9.96
C GLY A 23 -9.38 14.66 10.29
N SER A 24 -9.20 13.44 9.78
CA SER A 24 -10.10 12.32 10.11
C SER A 24 -9.81 11.75 11.51
N PRO A 25 -10.82 11.12 12.16
CA PRO A 25 -10.63 10.47 13.47
C PRO A 25 -9.52 9.40 13.48
N VAL A 26 -9.28 8.76 12.34
CA VAL A 26 -8.29 7.67 12.20
C VAL A 26 -6.90 8.15 11.78
N GLN A 27 -6.70 9.45 11.52
CA GLN A 27 -5.44 9.96 10.97
C GLN A 27 -4.22 9.63 11.85
N ASN A 28 -4.29 9.96 13.14
CA ASN A 28 -3.18 9.77 14.07
C ASN A 28 -2.95 8.28 14.35
N LEU A 29 -4.04 7.50 14.42
CA LEU A 29 -3.97 6.05 14.58
C LEU A 29 -3.28 5.41 13.37
N ALA A 30 -3.65 5.80 12.15
CA ALA A 30 -3.02 5.30 10.92
C ALA A 30 -1.52 5.62 10.86
N LYS A 31 -1.12 6.84 11.28
CA LYS A 31 0.31 7.21 11.39
C LYS A 31 1.05 6.35 12.41
N PHE A 32 0.44 6.12 13.57
CA PHE A 32 1.02 5.26 14.61
C PHE A 32 1.19 3.83 14.07
N LEU A 33 0.15 3.24 13.48
CA LEU A 33 0.20 1.89 12.93
C LEU A 33 1.21 1.77 11.78
N ALA A 34 1.30 2.77 10.90
CA ALA A 34 2.31 2.79 9.85
C ALA A 34 3.73 2.70 10.43
N LYS A 35 4.02 3.46 11.50
CA LYS A 35 5.31 3.38 12.19
C LYS A 35 5.56 2.01 12.84
N GLN A 36 4.52 1.39 13.42
CA GLN A 36 4.65 0.06 14.02
C GLN A 36 4.85 -1.04 12.97
N LEU A 37 4.20 -0.92 11.81
CA LEU A 37 4.23 -1.93 10.74
C LEU A 37 5.39 -1.75 9.75
N GLN A 38 6.01 -0.57 9.71
CA GLN A 38 7.09 -0.27 8.77
C GLN A 38 8.29 -1.21 8.88
N PRO A 39 8.84 -1.52 10.07
CA PRO A 39 9.97 -2.46 10.19
C PRO A 39 9.65 -3.84 9.61
N TYR A 40 8.39 -4.27 9.75
CA TYR A 40 7.93 -5.52 9.18
C TYR A 40 7.95 -5.48 7.65
N ALA A 41 7.47 -4.40 7.04
CA ALA A 41 7.52 -4.23 5.58
C ALA A 41 8.95 -4.15 5.04
N GLU A 42 9.86 -3.50 5.77
CA GLU A 42 11.27 -3.33 5.38
C GLU A 42 12.10 -4.61 5.51
N SER A 43 11.72 -5.52 6.41
CA SER A 43 12.37 -6.83 6.57
C SER A 43 12.06 -7.85 5.46
N ILE A 44 11.17 -7.52 4.51
CA ILE A 44 10.82 -8.42 3.41
C ILE A 44 11.98 -8.49 2.41
N THR A 45 12.38 -9.68 1.98
CA THR A 45 13.48 -9.87 1.02
C THR A 45 13.24 -9.19 -0.34
N SER A 46 11.97 -9.08 -0.76
CA SER A 46 11.55 -8.36 -1.97
C SER A 46 11.34 -6.86 -1.74
N HIS A 47 11.70 -6.31 -0.57
CA HIS A 47 11.55 -4.89 -0.28
C HIS A 47 12.52 -4.08 -1.13
N VAL A 48 11.98 -3.14 -1.90
CA VAL A 48 12.73 -2.17 -2.69
C VAL A 48 12.50 -0.80 -2.09
N GLN A 49 13.59 -0.18 -1.63
CA GLN A 49 13.53 1.10 -0.91
C GLN A 49 13.30 2.28 -1.86
N ASN A 50 13.97 2.25 -3.00
CA ASN A 50 13.93 3.31 -4.01
C ASN A 50 14.51 2.80 -5.35
N THR A 51 14.49 3.66 -6.36
CA THR A 51 14.98 3.36 -7.71
C THR A 51 16.46 2.96 -7.74
N PHE A 52 17.31 3.56 -6.91
CA PHE A 52 18.74 3.22 -6.88
C PHE A 52 18.97 1.82 -6.29
N HIS A 53 18.28 1.49 -5.20
CA HIS A 53 18.31 0.14 -4.63
C HIS A 53 17.82 -0.91 -5.65
N PHE A 54 16.75 -0.61 -6.40
CA PHE A 54 16.30 -1.49 -7.47
C PHE A 54 17.38 -1.73 -8.54
N ILE A 55 18.05 -0.66 -9.00
CA ILE A 55 19.14 -0.74 -9.97
C ILE A 55 20.26 -1.64 -9.45
N GLU A 56 20.61 -1.54 -8.17
CA GLU A 56 21.62 -2.41 -7.55
C GLU A 56 21.19 -3.88 -7.50
N ILE A 57 19.91 -4.15 -7.19
CA ILE A 57 19.36 -5.52 -7.18
C ILE A 57 19.46 -6.15 -8.57
N ILE A 58 19.02 -5.44 -9.61
CA ILE A 58 19.00 -5.99 -10.98
C ILE A 58 20.40 -6.15 -11.57
N LYS A 59 21.34 -5.26 -11.24
CA LYS A 59 22.75 -5.35 -11.70
C LYS A 59 23.47 -6.58 -11.15
N LYS A 60 23.04 -7.10 -10.00
CA LYS A 60 23.62 -8.29 -9.36
C LYS A 60 23.08 -9.60 -9.92
N GLN A 61 22.09 -9.58 -10.81
CA GLN A 61 21.52 -10.80 -11.38
C GLN A 61 22.45 -11.36 -12.46
N ASN A 62 22.71 -12.66 -12.41
CA ASN A 62 23.47 -13.36 -13.44
C ASN A 62 22.51 -13.96 -14.46
N LEU A 63 22.36 -13.30 -15.61
CA LEU A 63 21.38 -13.68 -16.63
C LEU A 63 21.95 -14.72 -17.60
N GLN A 64 21.14 -15.72 -17.93
CA GLN A 64 21.40 -16.66 -19.02
C GLN A 64 20.81 -16.14 -20.33
N PRO A 65 21.32 -16.57 -21.51
CA PRO A 65 20.83 -16.11 -22.81
C PRO A 65 19.32 -16.31 -23.06
N ASN A 66 18.71 -17.28 -22.36
CA ASN A 66 17.30 -17.62 -22.51
C ASN A 66 16.41 -17.02 -21.41
N ASP A 67 16.98 -16.20 -20.51
CA ASP A 67 16.20 -15.55 -19.46
C ASP A 67 15.31 -14.45 -20.04
N LEU A 68 14.10 -14.32 -19.49
CA LEU A 68 13.11 -13.32 -19.89
C LEU A 68 12.84 -12.35 -18.75
N LEU A 69 12.85 -11.05 -19.07
CA LEU A 69 12.33 -10.04 -18.17
C LEU A 69 10.82 -9.91 -18.40
N VAL A 70 10.04 -10.15 -17.35
CA VAL A 70 8.59 -10.00 -17.37
C VAL A 70 8.18 -8.88 -16.43
N SER A 71 7.31 -8.00 -16.90
CA SER A 71 6.76 -6.88 -16.11
C SER A 71 5.25 -7.03 -15.99
N PHE A 72 4.75 -6.87 -14.76
CA PHE A 72 3.32 -6.92 -14.44
C PHE A 72 2.90 -5.60 -13.78
N ASP A 73 1.71 -5.11 -14.13
CA ASP A 73 1.09 -3.96 -13.49
C ASP A 73 -0.18 -4.38 -12.75
N VAL A 74 -0.31 -4.01 -11.48
CA VAL A 74 -1.48 -4.33 -10.66
C VAL A 74 -2.55 -3.26 -10.88
N ILE A 75 -3.70 -3.69 -11.39
CA ILE A 75 -4.84 -2.80 -11.57
C ILE A 75 -5.45 -2.46 -10.21
N SER A 76 -5.57 -1.17 -9.92
CA SER A 76 -6.29 -0.65 -8.75
C SER A 76 -5.80 -1.21 -7.40
N LEU A 77 -4.47 -1.30 -7.23
CA LEU A 77 -3.79 -1.88 -6.06
C LEU A 77 -4.48 -1.55 -4.72
N PHE A 78 -4.71 -0.28 -4.39
CA PHE A 78 -5.26 0.11 -3.09
C PHE A 78 -6.68 -0.40 -2.83
N THR A 79 -7.53 -0.49 -3.85
CA THR A 79 -8.93 -0.91 -3.67
C THR A 79 -9.10 -2.42 -3.79
N GLN A 80 -8.09 -3.13 -4.31
CA GLN A 80 -8.13 -4.56 -4.58
C GLN A 80 -7.36 -5.41 -3.55
N ILE A 81 -6.81 -4.81 -2.49
CA ILE A 81 -6.19 -5.56 -1.40
C ILE A 81 -7.29 -6.08 -0.46
N PRO A 82 -7.47 -7.41 -0.35
CA PRO A 82 -8.47 -7.98 0.55
C PRO A 82 -8.04 -7.80 2.02
N ILE A 83 -8.92 -7.21 2.84
CA ILE A 83 -8.58 -6.82 4.23
C ILE A 83 -8.25 -8.05 5.09
N LYS A 84 -9.03 -9.12 4.99
CA LYS A 84 -8.86 -10.33 5.81
C LYS A 84 -7.51 -11.00 5.53
N GLU A 85 -7.16 -11.10 4.25
CA GLU A 85 -5.92 -11.68 3.76
C GLU A 85 -4.72 -10.81 4.17
N ALA A 86 -4.85 -9.49 4.10
CA ALA A 86 -3.83 -8.56 4.57
C ALA A 86 -3.58 -8.72 6.09
N LEU A 87 -4.63 -8.77 6.91
CA LEU A 87 -4.50 -9.00 8.36
C LEU A 87 -3.89 -10.37 8.67
N THR A 88 -4.31 -11.41 7.94
CA THR A 88 -3.75 -12.77 8.05
C THR A 88 -2.27 -12.78 7.69
N ALA A 89 -1.87 -12.08 6.62
CA ALA A 89 -0.47 -11.96 6.22
C ALA A 89 0.37 -11.26 7.29
N ILE A 90 -0.14 -10.18 7.89
CA ILE A 90 0.54 -9.47 9.00
C ILE A 90 0.68 -10.40 10.21
N GLN A 91 -0.39 -11.08 10.60
CA GLN A 91 -0.42 -12.02 11.72
C GLN A 91 0.57 -13.18 11.53
N ASN A 92 0.54 -13.83 10.37
CA ASN A 92 1.37 -15.02 10.11
C ASN A 92 2.85 -14.67 9.99
N LYS A 93 3.16 -13.53 9.37
CA LYS A 93 4.54 -13.18 9.07
C LYS A 93 5.27 -12.50 10.23
N TYR A 94 4.54 -11.76 11.07
CA TYR A 94 5.15 -10.91 12.09
C TYR A 94 4.61 -11.10 13.50
N ASN A 95 3.49 -11.81 13.65
CA ASN A 95 2.83 -12.09 14.94
C ASN A 95 2.83 -10.88 15.90
N PRO A 96 2.37 -9.69 15.47
CA PRO A 96 2.38 -8.51 16.32
C PRO A 96 1.39 -8.67 17.49
N PRO A 97 1.49 -7.82 18.53
CA PRO A 97 0.49 -7.79 19.59
C PRO A 97 -0.92 -7.65 19.03
N LYS A 98 -1.88 -8.38 19.61
CA LYS A 98 -3.27 -8.42 19.13
C LYS A 98 -3.88 -7.02 18.88
N HIS A 99 -3.61 -6.06 19.77
CA HIS A 99 -4.13 -4.70 19.63
C HIS A 99 -3.67 -4.00 18.34
N ILE A 100 -2.48 -4.32 17.80
CA ILE A 100 -2.02 -3.79 16.52
C ILE A 100 -2.93 -4.28 15.40
N LEU A 101 -3.25 -5.57 15.36
CA LEU A 101 -4.15 -6.15 14.35
C LEU A 101 -5.58 -5.63 14.48
N ASP A 102 -6.09 -5.53 15.71
CA ASP A 102 -7.44 -5.00 15.96
C ASP A 102 -7.56 -3.54 15.48
N LEU A 103 -6.55 -2.71 15.78
CA LEU A 103 -6.49 -1.31 15.35
C LEU A 103 -6.26 -1.19 13.84
N THR A 104 -5.44 -2.06 13.23
CA THR A 104 -5.26 -2.11 11.77
C THR A 104 -6.58 -2.47 11.08
N ASN A 105 -7.30 -3.48 11.58
CA ASN A 105 -8.61 -3.84 11.05
C ASN A 105 -9.59 -2.66 11.16
N HIS A 106 -9.61 -1.96 12.29
CA HIS A 106 -10.42 -0.76 12.46
C HIS A 106 -10.08 0.30 11.40
N CYS A 107 -8.80 0.63 11.20
CA CYS A 107 -8.39 1.60 10.18
C CYS A 107 -8.73 1.17 8.74
N LEU A 108 -8.61 -0.12 8.42
CA LEU A 108 -8.88 -0.63 7.07
C LEU A 108 -10.37 -0.73 6.75
N THR A 109 -11.22 -0.93 7.75
CA THR A 109 -12.67 -1.07 7.58
C THR A 109 -13.44 0.24 7.77
N ASN A 110 -12.83 1.24 8.42
CA ASN A 110 -13.46 2.52 8.72
C ASN A 110 -12.80 3.66 7.92
N THR A 111 -13.29 3.88 6.70
CA THR A 111 -12.88 5.03 5.88
C THR A 111 -13.91 6.16 6.03
N TYR A 112 -13.47 7.30 6.58
CA TYR A 112 -14.29 8.50 6.71
C TYR A 112 -13.91 9.51 5.63
N PHE A 113 -14.91 10.03 4.91
CA PHE A 113 -14.70 11.12 3.96
C PHE A 113 -15.88 12.09 3.99
N ILE A 114 -15.56 13.35 3.77
CA ILE A 114 -16.54 14.41 3.54
C ILE A 114 -16.66 14.63 2.03
N HIS A 115 -17.89 14.69 1.53
CA HIS A 115 -18.25 15.04 0.17
C HIS A 115 -19.34 16.11 0.21
N ASN A 116 -19.09 17.28 -0.40
CA ASN A 116 -20.02 18.42 -0.40
C ASN A 116 -20.44 18.92 0.99
N GLY A 117 -19.55 18.82 1.99
CA GLY A 117 -19.82 19.28 3.36
C GLY A 117 -20.66 18.31 4.19
N GLN A 118 -20.95 17.11 3.66
CA GLN A 118 -21.59 15.99 4.33
C GLN A 118 -20.58 14.87 4.57
#